data_AF-A0A3C1B5X6-F1
#
_entry.id   AF-A0A3C1B5X6-F1
#
_cell.length_a   1.000
_cell.length_b   1.000
_cell.length_c   1.000
_cell.angle_alpha   90.00
_cell.angle_beta   90.00
_cell.angle_gamma   90.00
#
_symmetry.space_group_name_H-M   'P 1'
#
loop_
_entity.id
_entity.type
_entity.pdbx_description
1 polymer ?
#
loop_
_entity_poly.entity_id
_entity_poly.type
_entity_poly.pdbx_seq_one_letter_code
_entity_poly.pdbx_strand_id
1 'polypeptide(L)'
;MTPHSAEIFALEALAWMAQDEDVLSLFLNASGSSVADLKAQAQSSEFLLAVLDFILLEDQWVLDCAEACNCDPNMIGLARQALPGGAIVHWT
;
A
#
# COMPACT_ATOMS: atom_id res chain seq x y z
N MET A 1 11.44 -1.40 10.85
CA MET A 1 11.42 -0.62 9.60
C MET A 1 11.26 0.86 9.94
N THR A 2 11.85 1.77 9.17
CA THR A 2 11.73 3.22 9.38
C THR A 2 10.58 3.80 8.52
N PRO A 3 10.01 4.97 8.87
CA PRO A 3 8.95 5.60 8.06
C PRO A 3 9.40 5.84 6.61
N HIS A 4 10.62 6.34 6.40
CA HIS A 4 11.14 6.57 5.05
C HIS A 4 11.28 5.28 4.24
N SER A 5 11.76 4.19 4.84
CA SER A 5 11.80 2.89 4.16
C SER A 5 10.40 2.33 3.89
N ALA A 6 9.43 2.62 4.76
CA ALA A 6 8.04 2.22 4.56
C ALA A 6 7.37 3.00 3.42
N GLU A 7 7.68 4.29 3.26
CA GLU A 7 7.23 5.09 2.11
C GLU A 7 7.76 4.53 0.79
N ILE A 8 9.05 4.19 0.74
CA ILE A 8 9.66 3.56 -0.43
C ILE A 8 8.97 2.22 -0.74
N PHE A 9 8.80 1.37 0.29
CA PHE A 9 8.13 0.09 0.12
C PHE A 9 6.68 0.24 -0.37
N ALA A 10 5.93 1.20 0.18
CA ALA A 10 4.56 1.47 -0.25
C ALA A 10 4.47 1.96 -1.69
N LEU A 11 5.48 2.71 -2.17
CA LEU A 11 5.60 3.10 -3.58
C LEU A 11 5.88 1.90 -4.48
N GLU A 12 6.71 0.95 -4.04
CA GLU A 12 6.94 -0.30 -4.77
C GLU A 12 5.67 -1.16 -4.85
N ALA A 13 4.94 -1.28 -3.73
CA ALA A 13 3.65 -1.97 -3.69
C ALA A 13 2.61 -1.28 -4.59
N LEU A 14 2.60 0.05 -4.63
CA LEU A 14 1.76 0.81 -5.55
C LEU A 14 2.15 0.55 -7.01
N ALA A 15 3.45 0.46 -7.31
CA ALA A 15 3.92 0.16 -8.65
C ALA A 15 3.49 -1.25 -9.08
N TRP A 16 3.59 -2.25 -8.19
CA TRP A 16 3.08 -3.60 -8.43
C TRP A 16 1.58 -3.58 -8.73
N MET A 17 0.78 -2.90 -7.91
CA MET A 17 -0.66 -2.76 -8.13
C MET A 17 -0.98 -2.13 -9.49
N ALA A 18 -0.20 -1.13 -9.92
CA ALA A 18 -0.38 -0.48 -11.21
C ALA A 18 0.02 -1.33 -12.42
N GLN A 19 0.68 -2.47 -12.22
CA GLN A 19 1.01 -3.43 -13.29
C GLN A 19 -0.14 -4.41 -13.57
N ASP A 20 -1.09 -4.54 -12.65
CA ASP A 20 -2.30 -5.35 -12.82
C ASP A 20 -3.52 -4.44 -12.98
N GLU A 21 -4.07 -4.37 -14.20
CA GLU A 21 -5.18 -3.45 -14.52
C GLU A 21 -6.47 -3.80 -13.75
N ASP A 22 -6.69 -5.07 -13.42
CA ASP A 22 -7.86 -5.53 -12.66
C ASP A 22 -7.75 -5.07 -11.19
N VAL A 23 -6.59 -5.30 -10.56
CA VAL A 23 -6.33 -4.87 -9.18
C VAL A 23 -6.35 -3.33 -9.08
N LEU A 24 -5.71 -2.64 -10.02
CA LEU A 24 -5.72 -1.17 -10.06
C LEU A 24 -7.14 -0.62 -10.22
N SER A 25 -7.93 -1.18 -11.13
CA SER A 25 -9.31 -0.74 -11.35
C SER A 25 -10.17 -0.94 -10.10
N LEU A 26 -9.97 -2.04 -9.39
CA LEU A 26 -10.67 -2.31 -8.13
C LEU A 26 -10.28 -1.33 -7.03
N PHE A 27 -8.98 -1.02 -6.90
CA PHE A 27 -8.50 0.00 -5.96
C PHE A 27 -9.09 1.38 -6.27
N LEU A 28 -9.12 1.79 -7.54
CA LEU A 28 -9.70 3.08 -7.94
C LEU A 28 -11.19 3.15 -7.62
N ASN A 29 -11.92 2.08 -7.88
CA ASN A 29 -13.33 1.97 -7.54
C ASN A 29 -13.57 1.99 -6.02
N ALA A 30 -12.73 1.31 -5.23
CA ALA A 30 -12.86 1.25 -3.78
C ALA A 30 -12.48 2.58 -3.08
N SER A 31 -11.43 3.25 -3.57
CA SER A 31 -10.91 4.52 -3.00
C SER A 31 -11.62 5.76 -3.53
N GLY A 32 -12.34 5.67 -4.66
CA GLY A 32 -12.91 6.81 -5.37
C GLY A 32 -11.85 7.70 -6.06
N SER A 33 -10.62 7.20 -6.20
CA SER A 33 -9.52 7.92 -6.83
C SER A 33 -9.54 7.77 -8.35
N SER A 34 -8.89 8.70 -9.06
CA SER A 34 -8.61 8.59 -10.50
C SER A 34 -7.14 8.27 -10.76
N VAL A 35 -6.82 7.82 -11.98
CA VAL A 35 -5.42 7.64 -12.44
C VAL A 35 -4.60 8.93 -12.32
N ALA A 36 -5.23 10.09 -12.52
CA ALA A 36 -4.59 11.38 -12.31
C ALA A 36 -4.23 11.64 -10.83
N ASP A 37 -5.10 11.22 -9.90
CA ASP A 37 -4.89 11.36 -8.46
C ASP A 37 -3.75 10.48 -7.97
N LEU A 38 -3.56 9.28 -8.52
CA LEU A 38 -2.47 8.38 -8.14
C LEU A 38 -1.11 9.09 -8.17
N LYS A 39 -0.80 9.82 -9.25
CA LYS A 39 0.48 10.51 -9.36
C LYS A 39 0.58 11.71 -8.41
N ALA A 40 -0.52 12.42 -8.18
CA ALA A 40 -0.56 13.57 -7.28
C ALA A 40 -0.45 13.15 -5.81
N GLN A 41 -1.03 12.00 -5.46
CA GLN A 41 -1.14 11.49 -4.09
C GLN A 41 -0.09 10.43 -3.75
N ALA A 42 0.71 9.95 -4.70
CA ALA A 42 1.81 9.01 -4.43
C ALA A 42 2.82 9.55 -3.40
N GLN A 43 2.91 10.87 -3.20
CA GLN A 43 3.75 11.48 -2.17
C GLN A 43 3.05 11.65 -0.81
N SER A 44 1.75 11.33 -0.72
CA SER A 44 0.97 11.45 0.50
C SER A 44 1.04 10.15 1.29
N SER A 45 1.52 10.23 2.54
CA SER A 45 1.55 9.08 3.46
C SER A 45 0.15 8.49 3.67
N GLU A 46 -0.90 9.31 3.68
CA GLU A 46 -2.30 8.84 3.84
C GLU A 46 -2.77 8.01 2.65
N PHE A 47 -2.36 8.38 1.44
CA PHE A 47 -2.68 7.62 0.23
C PHE A 47 -1.90 6.30 0.20
N LEU A 48 -0.61 6.33 0.52
CA LEU A 48 0.21 5.12 0.63
C LEU A 48 -0.30 4.16 1.71
N LEU A 49 -0.87 4.68 2.81
CA LEU A 49 -1.58 3.87 3.79
C LEU A 49 -2.79 3.18 3.18
N ALA A 50 -3.63 3.89 2.42
CA ALA A 50 -4.79 3.30 1.77
C ALA A 50 -4.40 2.22 0.75
N VAL A 51 -3.29 2.39 0.03
CA VAL A 51 -2.73 1.36 -0.88
C VAL A 51 -2.37 0.09 -0.10
N LEU A 52 -1.61 0.22 0.99
CA LEU A 52 -1.22 -0.93 1.80
C LEU A 52 -2.43 -1.58 2.49
N ASP A 53 -3.38 -0.79 2.97
CA ASP A 53 -4.61 -1.30 3.60
C ASP A 53 -5.44 -2.08 2.59
N PHE A 54 -5.54 -1.61 1.33
CA PHE A 54 -6.20 -2.32 0.24
C PHE A 54 -5.53 -3.67 -0.06
N ILE A 55 -4.19 -3.71 -0.17
CA ILE A 55 -3.46 -4.96 -0.40
C ILE A 55 -3.71 -5.95 0.75
N LEU A 56 -3.79 -5.45 1.99
CA LEU A 56 -4.07 -6.27 3.17
C LEU A 56 -5.52 -6.80 3.26
N LEU A 57 -6.43 -6.40 2.37
CA LEU A 57 -7.81 -6.90 2.38
C LEU A 57 -7.94 -8.35 1.88
N GLU A 58 -7.01 -8.81 1.05
CA GLU A 58 -7.07 -10.13 0.41
C GLU A 58 -5.70 -10.81 0.53
N ASP A 59 -5.67 -12.01 1.12
CA ASP A 59 -4.42 -12.76 1.34
C ASP A 59 -3.66 -13.00 0.03
N GLN A 60 -4.37 -13.17 -1.09
CA GLN A 60 -3.74 -13.37 -2.40
C GLN A 60 -2.93 -12.15 -2.85
N TRP A 61 -3.44 -10.93 -2.65
CA TRP A 61 -2.70 -9.71 -3.01
C TRP A 61 -1.49 -9.51 -2.11
N VAL A 62 -1.59 -9.86 -0.83
CA VAL A 62 -0.45 -9.85 0.08
C VAL A 62 0.65 -10.77 -0.42
N LEU A 63 0.31 -12.00 -0.82
CA LEU A 63 1.27 -12.97 -1.34
C LEU A 63 1.90 -12.52 -2.66
N ASP A 64 1.08 -12.09 -3.63
CA ASP A 64 1.55 -11.71 -4.96
C ASP A 64 2.43 -10.45 -4.92
N CYS A 65 2.02 -9.42 -4.15
CA CYS A 65 2.84 -8.24 -3.92
C CYS A 65 4.16 -8.59 -3.22
N ALA A 66 4.14 -9.48 -2.23
CA ALA A 66 5.34 -9.89 -1.52
C ALA A 66 6.31 -10.68 -2.42
N GLU A 67 5.79 -11.54 -3.30
CA GLU A 67 6.59 -12.23 -4.32
C GLU A 67 7.22 -11.23 -5.29
N ALA A 68 6.43 -10.27 -5.80
CA ALA A 68 6.93 -9.25 -6.72
C ALA A 68 7.99 -8.33 -6.09
N CYS A 69 7.84 -7.99 -4.81
CA CYS A 69 8.82 -7.21 -4.04
C CYS A 69 9.97 -8.07 -3.47
N ASN A 70 9.96 -9.38 -3.70
CA ASN A 70 10.94 -10.34 -3.18
C ASN A 70 11.16 -10.19 -1.66
N CYS A 71 10.06 -10.06 -0.90
CA CYS A 71 10.08 -9.83 0.54
C CYS A 71 9.14 -10.78 1.30
N ASP A 72 9.23 -10.78 2.63
CA ASP A 72 8.30 -11.53 3.47
C ASP A 72 6.91 -10.87 3.44
N PRO A 73 5.79 -11.62 3.33
CA PRO A 73 4.43 -11.06 3.36
C PRO A 73 4.13 -10.16 4.57
N ASN A 74 4.76 -10.43 5.72
CA ASN A 74 4.58 -9.60 6.92
C ASN A 74 5.14 -8.18 6.73
N MET A 75 6.03 -7.95 5.76
CA MET A 75 6.60 -6.63 5.48
C MET A 75 5.54 -5.60 5.09
N ILE A 76 4.45 -6.03 4.44
CA ILE A 76 3.34 -5.15 4.04
C ILE A 76 2.64 -4.58 5.29
N GLY A 77 2.34 -5.44 6.26
CA GLY A 77 1.78 -5.02 7.55
C GLY A 77 2.74 -4.18 8.39
N LEU A 78 4.04 -4.46 8.33
CA LEU A 78 5.06 -3.63 8.98
C LEU A 78 5.17 -2.25 8.31
N ALA A 79 4.99 -2.15 7.00
CA ALA A 79 5.01 -0.89 6.25
C ALA A 79 3.83 -0.03 6.60
N ARG A 80 2.64 -0.64 6.63
CA ARG A 80 1.43 0.03 7.06
C ARG A 80 1.58 0.64 8.45
N GLN A 81 2.20 -0.07 9.40
CA GLN A 81 2.40 0.44 10.76
C GLN A 81 3.52 1.48 10.90
N ALA A 82 4.54 1.41 10.05
CA ALA A 82 5.67 2.33 10.07
C ALA A 82 5.38 3.66 9.38
N LEU A 83 4.37 3.72 8.50
CA LEU A 83 3.96 4.95 7.84
C LEU A 83 3.33 5.98 8.82
N PRO A 84 3.56 7.28 8.60
CA PRO A 84 2.90 8.34 9.36
C PRO A 84 1.37 8.21 9.28
N GLY A 85 0.70 8.12 10.43
CA GLY A 85 -0.76 7.91 10.51
C GLY A 85 -1.21 6.44 10.50
N GLY A 86 -0.30 5.49 10.28
CA GLY A 86 -0.58 4.06 10.26
C GLY A 86 -0.39 3.34 11.60
N ALA A 87 0.14 4.05 12.60
CA ALA A 87 0.36 3.52 13.93
C ALA A 87 -0.97 3.09 14.57
N ILE A 88 -0.99 1.90 15.17
CA ILE A 88 -2.14 1.41 15.94
C ILE A 88 -2.26 2.30 17.19
N VAL A 89 -3.28 3.16 17.20
CA VAL A 89 -3.60 3.98 18.36
C VAL A 89 -4.28 3.09 19.39
N HIS A 90 -3.51 2.57 20.35
CA HIS A 90 -4.09 1.96 21.55
C HIS A 90 -4.65 3.07 22.43
N TRP A 91 -5.96 3.24 22.42
CA TRP A 91 -6.66 3.99 23.45
C TRP A 91 -6.73 3.09 24.69
N THR A 92 -5.89 3.40 25.69
CA THR A 92 -6.08 2.91 27.06
C THR A 92 -7.03 3.82 27.80
#